data_AF-A0A653YR51-F1
#
_entry.id   AF-A0A653YR51-F1
#
_cell.length_a   1.000
_cell.length_b   1.000
_cell.length_c   1.000
_cell.angle_alpha   90.00
_cell.angle_beta   90.00
_cell.angle_gamma   90.00
#
_symmetry.space_group_name_H-M   'P 1'
#
loop_
_entity.id
_entity.type
_entity.pdbx_description
1 polymer ?
#
loop_
_entity_poly.entity_id
_entity_poly.type
_entity_poly.pdbx_seq_one_letter_code
_entity_poly.pdbx_strand_id
1 'polypeptide(L)'
;MEGKSLHERIEFRGILSDWLRIFLEKLRRELKLKNIGKTQALSNSIKGELLRNGGDISAVLAKFSMYGRFVDMGVGNGVKAYERKSNSADRTAAKRYGAIVSYSSRKPKKWINKRKMAEVYRLSEILAESVLSELTADKMLGVLDDIDFHM
;
A
#
# COMPACT_ATOMS: atom_id res chain seq x y z
N MET A 1 -25.84 -17.90 0.54
CA MET A 1 -25.50 -16.46 0.65
C MET A 1 -26.79 -15.70 0.84
N GLU A 2 -27.12 -15.34 2.09
CA GLU A 2 -28.34 -14.59 2.41
C GLU A 2 -28.26 -13.19 1.79
N GLY A 3 -29.25 -12.88 0.94
CA GLY A 3 -29.39 -11.54 0.38
C GLY A 3 -29.88 -10.59 1.46
N LYS A 4 -28.99 -9.73 1.97
CA LYS A 4 -29.34 -8.61 2.86
C LYS A 4 -30.56 -7.85 2.32
N SER A 5 -31.54 -7.61 3.19
CA SER A 5 -32.83 -7.01 2.82
C SER A 5 -32.64 -5.62 2.22
N LEU A 6 -33.56 -5.19 1.36
CA LEU A 6 -33.49 -3.90 0.66
C LEU A 6 -33.42 -2.71 1.63
N HIS A 7 -34.05 -2.82 2.80
CA HIS A 7 -34.02 -1.81 3.86
C HIS A 7 -32.65 -1.70 4.54
N GLU A 8 -32.03 -2.84 4.90
CA GLU A 8 -30.67 -2.84 5.47
C GLU A 8 -29.65 -2.19 4.53
N ARG A 9 -29.82 -2.35 3.21
CA ARG A 9 -28.97 -1.72 2.20
C ARG A 9 -29.14 -0.20 2.12
N ILE A 10 -30.35 0.31 2.38
CA ILE A 10 -30.65 1.75 2.36
C ILE A 10 -30.13 2.42 3.63
N GLU A 11 -30.38 1.83 4.80
CA GLU A 11 -29.85 2.34 6.08
C GLU A 11 -28.33 2.33 6.11
N PHE A 12 -27.70 1.25 5.65
CA PHE A 12 -26.24 1.17 5.56
C PHE A 12 -25.65 2.26 4.66
N ARG A 13 -26.31 2.58 3.53
CA ARG A 13 -25.88 3.67 2.64
C ARG A 13 -26.00 5.04 3.32
N GLY A 14 -27.03 5.26 4.13
CA GLY A 14 -27.19 6.48 4.93
C GLY A 14 -26.06 6.65 5.94
N ILE A 15 -25.82 5.63 6.76
CA ILE A 15 -24.75 5.60 7.77
C ILE A 15 -23.38 5.79 7.12
N LEU A 16 -23.12 5.12 6.00
CA LEU A 16 -21.86 5.23 5.26
C LEU A 16 -21.65 6.66 4.72
N SER A 17 -22.71 7.30 4.22
CA SER A 17 -22.66 8.68 3.73
C SER A 17 -22.34 9.67 4.86
N ASP A 18 -22.97 9.51 6.02
CA ASP A 18 -22.70 10.35 7.19
C ASP A 18 -21.29 10.16 7.75
N TRP A 19 -20.86 8.90 7.86
CA TRP A 19 -19.48 8.59 8.23
C TRP A 19 -18.48 9.20 7.24
N LEU A 20 -18.71 9.06 5.93
CA LEU A 20 -17.82 9.58 4.90
C LEU A 20 -17.73 11.11 4.98
N ARG A 21 -18.86 11.78 5.24
CA ARG A 21 -18.89 13.24 5.45
C ARG A 21 -18.00 13.65 6.61
N ILE A 22 -18.19 13.05 7.79
CA ILE A 22 -17.39 13.33 9.00
C ILE A 22 -15.90 13.03 8.76
N PHE A 23 -15.61 11.89 8.12
CA PHE A 23 -14.24 11.49 7.79
C PHE A 23 -13.57 12.50 6.86
N LEU A 24 -14.24 12.92 5.78
CA LEU A 24 -13.69 13.89 4.82
C LEU A 24 -13.47 15.26 5.46
N GLU A 25 -14.33 15.69 6.38
CA GLU A 25 -14.13 16.94 7.14
C GLU A 25 -12.90 16.87 8.04
N LYS A 26 -12.76 15.79 8.84
CA LYS A 26 -11.58 15.56 9.68
C LYS A 26 -10.31 15.47 8.84
N LEU A 27 -10.36 14.73 7.74
CA LEU A 27 -9.24 14.60 6.80
C LEU A 27 -8.83 15.95 6.21
N ARG A 28 -9.80 16.77 5.76
CA ARG A 28 -9.51 18.12 5.25
C ARG A 28 -8.85 19.00 6.31
N ARG A 29 -9.33 18.94 7.56
CA ARG A 29 -8.74 19.70 8.68
C ARG A 29 -7.30 19.29 8.92
N GLU A 30 -7.03 18.00 9.01
CA GLU A 30 -5.66 17.47 9.19
C GLU A 30 -4.73 17.82 8.03
N LEU A 31 -5.20 17.70 6.78
CA LEU A 31 -4.41 18.05 5.61
C LEU A 31 -4.09 19.55 5.57
N LYS A 32 -5.04 20.41 6.00
CA LYS A 32 -4.83 21.85 6.13
C LYS A 32 -3.79 22.16 7.21
N LEU A 33 -3.90 21.54 8.39
CA LEU A 33 -2.93 21.68 9.49
C LEU A 33 -1.52 21.27 9.04
N LYS A 34 -1.41 20.23 8.21
CA LYS A 34 -0.13 19.73 7.69
C LYS A 34 0.35 20.43 6.40
N ASN A 35 -0.30 21.52 5.98
CA ASN A 35 0.02 22.28 4.76
C ASN A 35 0.13 21.41 3.48
N ILE A 36 -0.74 20.41 3.33
CA ILE A 36 -0.76 19.54 2.15
C ILE A 36 -1.68 20.15 1.08
N GLY A 37 -1.08 20.82 0.10
CA GLY A 37 -1.78 21.65 -0.90
C GLY A 37 -2.66 20.96 -1.94
N LYS A 38 -2.86 19.64 -1.92
CA LYS A 38 -3.75 18.91 -2.86
C LYS A 38 -4.87 18.16 -2.15
N THR A 39 -5.76 18.90 -1.50
CA THR A 39 -6.80 18.37 -0.61
C THR A 39 -8.02 17.83 -1.38
N GLN A 40 -8.49 18.55 -2.41
CA GLN A 40 -9.76 18.22 -3.07
C GLN A 40 -9.68 16.97 -3.97
N ALA A 41 -8.57 16.78 -4.69
CA ALA A 41 -8.36 15.61 -5.53
C ALA A 41 -8.34 14.30 -4.70
N LEU A 42 -7.77 14.36 -3.49
CA LEU A 42 -7.73 13.24 -2.56
C LEU A 42 -9.13 12.92 -2.01
N SER A 43 -9.90 13.93 -1.61
CA SER A 43 -11.28 13.73 -1.17
C SER A 43 -12.14 13.08 -2.26
N ASN A 44 -12.01 13.55 -3.51
CA ASN A 44 -12.75 13.02 -4.65
C ASN A 44 -12.34 11.58 -4.98
N SER A 45 -11.04 11.25 -4.90
CA SER A 45 -10.59 9.88 -5.11
C SER A 45 -11.13 8.93 -4.05
N ILE A 46 -11.12 9.34 -2.76
CA ILE A 46 -11.65 8.52 -1.65
C ILE A 46 -13.14 8.25 -1.84
N LYS A 47 -13.92 9.29 -2.17
CA LYS A 47 -15.36 9.15 -2.43
C LYS A 47 -15.63 8.19 -3.59
N GLY A 48 -14.89 8.31 -4.70
CA GLY A 48 -15.04 7.42 -5.85
C GLY A 48 -14.61 5.98 -5.57
N GLU A 49 -13.57 5.77 -4.78
CA GLU A 49 -13.11 4.44 -4.35
C GLU A 49 -14.16 3.73 -3.50
N LEU A 50 -14.75 4.43 -2.53
CA LEU A 50 -15.74 3.87 -1.62
C LEU A 50 -17.05 3.50 -2.32
N LEU A 51 -17.50 4.32 -3.26
CA LEU A 51 -18.66 4.01 -4.09
C LEU A 51 -18.42 2.79 -4.98
N ARG A 52 -17.20 2.63 -5.52
CA ARG A 52 -16.83 1.49 -6.38
C ARG A 52 -16.67 0.18 -5.60
N ASN A 53 -16.16 0.23 -4.37
CA ASN A 53 -15.99 -0.94 -3.51
C ASN A 53 -17.26 -1.32 -2.72
N GLY A 54 -18.43 -0.79 -3.09
CA GLY A 54 -19.70 -1.14 -2.44
C GLY A 54 -19.80 -0.74 -0.96
N GLY A 55 -18.99 0.23 -0.51
CA GLY A 55 -18.94 0.66 0.88
C GLY A 55 -17.99 -0.11 1.79
N ASP A 56 -17.13 -1.00 1.23
CA ASP A 56 -16.06 -1.62 2.01
C ASP A 56 -14.96 -0.60 2.33
N ILE A 57 -15.02 -0.06 3.54
CA ILE A 57 -14.08 0.93 4.08
C ILE A 57 -12.66 0.32 4.19
N SER A 58 -12.54 -0.95 4.56
CA SER A 58 -11.25 -1.62 4.77
C SER A 58 -10.48 -1.75 3.46
N ALA A 59 -11.16 -2.14 2.38
CA ALA A 59 -10.57 -2.23 1.05
C ALA A 59 -10.09 -0.86 0.55
N VAL A 60 -10.86 0.21 0.79
CA VAL A 60 -10.48 1.58 0.42
C VAL A 60 -9.24 2.03 1.19
N LEU A 61 -9.22 1.85 2.52
CA LEU A 61 -8.08 2.25 3.36
C LEU A 61 -6.80 1.49 2.98
N ALA A 62 -6.89 0.17 2.77
CA ALA A 62 -5.77 -0.64 2.32
C ALA A 62 -5.23 -0.17 0.96
N LYS A 63 -6.12 0.12 0.01
CA LYS A 63 -5.74 0.63 -1.31
C LYS A 63 -5.09 2.01 -1.25
N PHE A 64 -5.59 2.93 -0.42
CA PHE A 64 -4.97 4.24 -0.22
C PHE A 64 -3.57 4.16 0.43
N SER A 65 -3.42 3.31 1.46
CA SER A 65 -2.13 3.08 2.12
C SER A 65 -1.07 2.56 1.13
N MET A 66 -1.46 1.59 0.31
CA MET A 66 -0.59 1.02 -0.72
C MET A 66 -0.30 2.00 -1.86
N TYR A 67 -1.31 2.70 -2.36
CA TYR A 67 -1.13 3.68 -3.44
C TYR A 67 -0.22 4.85 -3.02
N GLY A 68 -0.43 5.41 -1.82
CA GLY A 68 0.44 6.45 -1.28
C GLY A 68 1.89 6.00 -1.20
N ARG A 69 2.11 4.76 -0.74
CA ARG A 69 3.43 4.13 -0.72
C ARG A 69 4.04 3.95 -2.11
N PHE A 70 3.29 3.48 -3.10
CA PHE A 70 3.77 3.34 -4.48
C PHE A 70 4.13 4.67 -5.13
N VAL A 71 3.33 5.72 -4.89
CA VAL A 71 3.62 7.07 -5.39
C VAL A 71 4.87 7.64 -4.72
N ASP A 72 5.02 7.47 -3.42
CA ASP A 72 6.24 7.88 -2.71
C ASP A 72 7.48 7.09 -3.17
N MET A 73 7.33 5.82 -3.54
CA MET A 73 8.40 5.01 -4.13
C MET A 73 8.71 5.38 -5.59
N GLY A 74 7.89 6.23 -6.23
CA GLY A 74 8.03 6.58 -7.65
C GLY A 74 7.78 5.40 -8.58
N VAL A 75 6.94 4.45 -8.15
CA VAL A 75 6.48 3.29 -8.94
C VAL A 75 4.97 3.34 -9.23
N GLY A 76 4.23 4.26 -8.62
CA GLY A 76 2.82 4.52 -8.92
C GLY A 76 2.64 5.39 -10.17
N ASN A 77 1.58 5.11 -10.94
CA ASN A 77 1.22 5.70 -12.26
C ASN A 77 1.95 5.17 -13.51
N GLY A 78 2.55 3.97 -13.48
CA GLY A 78 3.06 3.33 -14.70
C GLY A 78 4.31 3.99 -15.32
N VAL A 79 4.94 4.92 -14.60
CA VAL A 79 6.16 5.60 -15.01
C VAL A 79 7.33 4.63 -14.85
N LYS A 80 8.01 4.29 -15.95
CA LYS A 80 9.10 3.31 -15.94
C LYS A 80 10.29 3.85 -15.14
N ALA A 81 11.08 2.96 -14.55
CA ALA A 81 12.17 3.35 -13.65
C ALA A 81 13.18 4.35 -14.27
N TYR A 82 13.39 4.29 -15.60
CA TYR A 82 14.26 5.23 -16.32
C TYR A 82 13.63 6.63 -16.50
N GLU A 83 12.30 6.74 -16.59
CA GLU A 83 11.56 8.00 -16.72
C GLU A 83 11.58 8.83 -15.42
N ARG A 84 12.07 8.25 -14.32
CA ARG A 84 12.36 9.01 -13.09
C ARG A 84 13.49 10.01 -13.29
N LYS A 85 14.48 9.68 -14.15
CA LYS A 85 15.59 10.59 -14.47
C LYS A 85 15.14 11.70 -15.42
N SER A 86 14.30 11.37 -16.41
CA SER A 86 13.74 12.37 -17.34
C SER A 86 12.90 13.40 -16.58
N ASN A 87 12.05 12.99 -15.64
CA ASN A 87 11.27 13.92 -14.80
C ASN A 87 12.12 14.99 -14.09
N SER A 88 13.36 14.66 -13.70
CA SER A 88 14.28 15.63 -13.08
C SER A 88 14.87 16.59 -14.11
N ALA A 89 15.21 16.09 -15.30
CA ALA A 89 15.67 16.90 -16.43
C ALA A 89 14.54 17.81 -16.92
N ASP A 90 13.34 17.27 -17.14
CA ASP A 90 12.13 17.97 -17.55
C ASP A 90 11.75 19.06 -16.56
N ARG A 91 11.80 18.76 -15.24
CA ARG A 91 11.58 19.78 -14.20
C ARG A 91 12.62 20.89 -14.25
N THR A 92 13.88 20.55 -14.53
CA THR A 92 14.96 21.54 -14.66
C THR A 92 14.76 22.37 -15.93
N ALA A 93 14.34 21.74 -17.02
CA ALA A 93 14.07 22.37 -18.30
C ALA A 93 12.89 23.36 -18.22
N ALA A 94 11.79 22.93 -17.62
CA ALA A 94 10.64 23.80 -17.35
C ALA A 94 11.01 24.99 -16.46
N LYS A 95 11.79 24.76 -15.39
CA LYS A 95 12.13 25.81 -14.42
C LYS A 95 13.20 26.80 -14.92
N ARG A 96 14.20 26.33 -15.66
CA ARG A 96 15.33 27.18 -16.13
C ARG A 96 15.10 27.77 -17.51
N TYR A 97 14.46 27.02 -18.41
CA TYR A 97 14.36 27.37 -19.83
C TYR A 97 12.91 27.59 -20.27
N GLY A 98 11.92 27.49 -19.36
CA GLY A 98 10.51 27.68 -19.70
C GLY A 98 9.94 26.62 -20.64
N ALA A 99 10.60 25.47 -20.77
CA ALA A 99 10.15 24.40 -21.66
C ALA A 99 8.78 23.85 -21.25
N ILE A 100 7.88 23.67 -22.23
CA ILE A 100 6.56 23.06 -22.02
C ILE A 100 6.75 21.55 -21.98
N VAL A 101 7.06 21.02 -20.79
CA VAL A 101 7.27 19.59 -20.56
C VAL A 101 6.37 19.09 -19.43
N SER A 102 5.78 17.91 -19.62
CA SER A 102 4.97 17.25 -18.60
C SER A 102 5.89 16.65 -17.54
N TYR A 103 5.88 17.21 -16.32
CA TYR A 103 6.64 16.65 -15.21
C TYR A 103 5.77 16.50 -13.95
N SER A 104 5.98 15.40 -13.22
CA SER A 104 5.37 15.22 -11.91
C SER A 104 6.07 16.12 -10.91
N SER A 105 5.32 16.86 -10.09
CA SER A 105 5.89 17.72 -9.03
C SER A 105 6.32 16.93 -7.78
N ARG A 106 5.83 15.69 -7.61
CA ARG A 106 6.23 14.81 -6.50
C ARG A 106 7.64 14.27 -6.73
N LYS A 107 8.45 14.18 -5.67
CA LYS A 107 9.77 13.56 -5.72
C LYS A 107 9.67 12.16 -5.10
N PRO A 108 10.13 11.10 -5.79
CA PRO A 108 10.27 9.79 -5.17
C PRO A 108 11.15 9.89 -3.92
N LYS A 109 10.71 9.30 -2.82
CA LYS A 109 11.47 9.16 -1.59
C LYS A 109 12.05 7.75 -1.54
N LYS A 110 13.30 7.62 -1.08
CA LYS A 110 13.89 6.31 -0.77
C LYS A 110 13.15 5.73 0.45
N TRP A 111 12.21 4.83 0.19
CA TRP A 111 11.40 4.15 1.20
C TRP A 111 12.06 2.91 1.79
N ILE A 112 13.34 2.65 1.45
CA ILE A 112 14.15 1.66 2.14
C ILE A 112 14.46 2.23 3.53
N ASN A 113 13.53 2.05 4.46
CA ASN A 113 13.81 2.21 5.87
C ASN A 113 14.83 1.12 6.21
N LYS A 114 16.06 1.51 6.61
CA LYS A 114 17.12 0.56 6.98
C LYS A 114 16.62 -0.49 7.97
N ARG A 115 15.71 -0.10 8.88
CA ARG A 115 15.06 -1.00 9.85
C ARG A 115 14.20 -2.07 9.18
N LYS A 116 13.42 -1.71 8.17
CA LYS A 116 12.59 -2.68 7.44
C LYS A 116 13.41 -3.74 6.72
N MET A 117 14.55 -3.36 6.12
CA MET A 117 15.44 -4.36 5.50
C MET A 117 16.06 -5.26 6.55
N ALA A 118 16.51 -4.72 7.69
CA ALA A 118 17.01 -5.52 8.80
C ALA A 118 15.94 -6.50 9.33
N GLU A 119 14.69 -6.06 9.47
CA GLU A 119 13.56 -6.91 9.86
C GLU A 119 13.28 -8.01 8.83
N VAL A 120 13.32 -7.70 7.53
CA VAL A 120 13.14 -8.70 6.45
C VAL A 120 14.28 -9.71 6.45
N TYR A 121 15.53 -9.28 6.61
CA TYR A 121 16.67 -10.20 6.74
C TYR A 121 16.53 -11.07 7.98
N ARG A 122 16.17 -10.48 9.12
CA ARG A 122 15.96 -11.25 10.36
C ARG A 122 14.86 -12.27 10.23
N LEU A 123 13.74 -11.92 9.58
CA LEU A 123 12.67 -12.87 9.29
C LEU A 123 13.15 -13.98 8.35
N SER A 124 13.96 -13.66 7.34
CA SER A 124 14.52 -14.66 6.42
C SER A 124 15.48 -15.62 7.11
N GLU A 125 16.29 -15.14 8.06
CA GLU A 125 17.16 -15.98 8.90
C GLU A 125 16.33 -16.95 9.74
N ILE A 126 15.31 -16.44 10.45
CA ILE A 126 14.43 -17.26 11.30
C ILE A 126 13.71 -18.32 10.47
N LEU A 127 13.20 -17.95 9.29
CA LEU A 127 12.53 -18.89 8.40
C LEU A 127 13.50 -19.95 7.87
N ALA A 128 14.71 -19.56 7.46
CA ALA A 128 15.72 -20.51 7.02
C ALA A 128 16.11 -21.49 8.14
N GLU A 129 16.26 -21.00 9.38
CA GLU A 129 16.54 -21.82 10.56
C GLU A 129 15.39 -22.80 10.86
N SER A 130 14.13 -22.34 10.80
CA SER A 130 12.97 -23.22 11.01
C SER A 130 12.86 -24.32 9.96
N VAL A 131 13.03 -23.98 8.68
CA VAL A 131 12.97 -24.96 7.58
C VAL A 131 14.13 -25.95 7.66
N LEU A 132 15.33 -25.49 8.01
CA LEU A 132 16.47 -26.38 8.24
C LEU A 132 16.23 -27.32 9.43
N SER A 133 15.64 -26.82 10.52
CA SER A 133 15.32 -27.63 11.70
C SER A 133 14.29 -28.72 11.40
N GLU A 134 13.25 -28.41 10.61
CA GLU A 134 12.25 -29.37 10.15
C GLU A 134 12.88 -30.44 9.24
N LEU A 135 13.72 -30.04 8.28
CA LEU A 135 14.46 -30.96 7.41
C LEU A 135 15.42 -31.88 8.17
N THR A 136 16.03 -31.40 9.25
CA THR A 136 16.88 -32.24 10.11
C THR A 136 16.07 -33.18 10.99
N ALA A 137 14.91 -32.74 11.48
CA ALA A 137 14.01 -33.59 12.27
C ALA A 137 13.42 -34.72 11.42
N ASP A 138 13.05 -34.43 10.17
CA ASP A 138 12.52 -35.41 9.21
C ASP A 138 13.60 -36.45 8.82
N LYS A 139 14.84 -36.01 8.60
CA LYS A 139 15.98 -36.91 8.39
C LYS A 139 16.32 -37.76 9.63
N MET A 140 16.19 -37.22 10.83
CA MET A 140 16.43 -37.97 12.07
C MET A 140 15.32 -39.00 12.33
N LEU A 141 14.07 -38.67 12.02
CA LEU A 141 12.94 -39.61 12.11
C LEU A 141 13.08 -40.76 11.09
N GLY A 142 13.45 -40.46 9.85
CA GLY A 142 13.73 -41.51 8.85
C GLY A 142 14.90 -42.43 9.22
N VAL A 143 15.94 -41.91 9.87
CA VAL A 143 17.08 -42.71 10.36
C VAL A 143 16.69 -43.60 11.55
N LEU A 144 15.73 -43.17 12.38
CA LEU A 144 15.22 -43.99 13.48
C LEU A 144 14.31 -45.11 12.98
N ASP A 145 13.47 -44.85 11.97
CA ASP A 145 12.64 -45.89 11.32
C ASP A 145 13.49 -46.97 10.64
N ASP A 146 14.67 -46.62 10.11
CA ASP A 146 15.63 -47.57 9.51
C ASP A 146 16.36 -48.44 10.56
N ILE A 147 16.48 -47.97 11.81
CA ILE A 147 17.15 -48.71 12.90
C ILE A 147 16.20 -49.72 13.55
N ASP A 148 14.90 -49.41 13.63
CA ASP A 148 13.89 -50.29 14.23
C ASP A 148 13.48 -51.47 13.32
N PHE A 149 13.92 -51.52 12.05
CA PHE A 149 13.64 -52.64 11.12
C PHE A 149 14.71 -53.76 11.15
N HIS A 150 15.76 -53.61 11.96
CA HIS A 150 16.88 -54.58 12.06
C HIS A 150 17.10 -55.18 13.45
N MET A 151 16.13 -55.07 14.35
CA MET A 151 16.00 -55.92 15.56
C MET A 151 14.79 -56.84 15.45
#